data_AF-A0A3A4QQH9-F1
#
_entry.id   AF-A0A3A4QQH9-F1
#
_cell.length_a   1.000
_cell.length_b   1.000
_cell.length_c   1.000
_cell.angle_alpha   90.00
_cell.angle_beta   90.00
_cell.angle_gamma   90.00
#
_symmetry.space_group_name_H-M   'P 1'
#
loop_
_entity.id
_entity.type
_entity.pdbx_description
1 polymer ?
#
loop_
_entity_poly.entity_id
_entity_poly.type
_entity_poly.pdbx_seq_one_letter_code
_entity_poly.pdbx_strand_id
1 'polypeptide(L)' 'MSKKVMVFVGTSKGGFIFSSDNKRKKWQMSDIQFKSWNVMHMQMDPRDRRLHAAVNHFVYGPTTHYSDDFGKT' A
#
# COMPACT_ATOMS: atom_id res chain seq x y z
N MET A 1 19.69 5.88 8.72
CA MET A 1 18.57 5.90 7.74
C MET A 1 18.35 4.49 7.21
N SER A 2 17.09 4.02 7.11
CA SER A 2 16.78 2.73 6.47
C SER A 2 17.39 2.68 5.07
N LYS A 3 18.03 1.57 4.72
CA LYS A 3 18.64 1.39 3.39
C LYS A 3 17.59 1.40 2.28
N LYS A 4 16.32 1.06 2.53
CA LYS A 4 15.24 1.05 1.54
C LYS A 4 14.05 1.89 2.00
N VAL A 5 13.42 2.59 1.05
CA VAL A 5 12.22 3.41 1.27
C VAL A 5 11.05 2.74 0.57
N MET A 6 9.87 2.76 1.21
CA MET A 6 8.62 2.35 0.60
C MET A 6 7.68 3.55 0.53
N VAL A 7 6.95 3.67 -0.58
CA VAL A 7 5.92 4.68 -0.78
C VAL A 7 4.62 3.96 -1.07
N PHE A 8 3.60 4.24 -0.26
CA PHE A 8 2.25 3.70 -0.42
C PHE A 8 1.37 4.74 -1.10
N VAL A 9 0.75 4.36 -2.21
CA VAL A 9 -0.04 5.28 -3.05
C VAL A 9 -1.45 4.75 -3.13
N GLY A 10 -2.40 5.49 -2.58
CA GLY A 10 -3.84 5.26 -2.77
C GLY A 10 -4.37 6.07 -3.96
N THR A 11 -5.28 5.47 -4.74
CA THR A 11 -5.94 6.13 -5.89
C THR A 11 -7.44 5.83 -5.92
N SER A 12 -8.16 6.43 -6.87
CA SER A 12 -9.56 6.09 -7.16
C SER A 12 -9.78 4.74 -7.84
N LYS A 13 -8.72 4.03 -8.24
CA LYS A 13 -8.79 2.76 -8.98
C LYS A 13 -8.02 1.61 -8.32
N GLY A 14 -7.39 1.85 -7.19
CA GLY A 14 -6.63 0.86 -6.42
C GLY A 14 -5.47 1.50 -5.67
N GLY A 15 -4.61 0.67 -5.10
CA GLY A 15 -3.40 1.08 -4.40
C GLY A 15 -2.14 0.50 -5.05
N PHE A 16 -1.00 1.15 -4.84
CA PHE A 16 0.30 0.68 -5.29
C PHE A 16 1.35 0.86 -4.20
N ILE A 17 2.31 -0.05 -4.15
CA ILE A 17 3.45 0.01 -3.25
C ILE A 17 4.72 0.11 -4.10
N PHE A 18 5.47 1.19 -3.91
CA PHE A 18 6.76 1.39 -4.55
C PHE A 18 7.87 1.14 -3.54
N SER A 19 8.85 0.32 -3.92
CA SER A 19 10.03 0.05 -3.10
C SER A 19 11.30 0.52 -3.80
N SER A 20 12.14 1.25 -3.07
CA SER A 20 13.35 1.84 -3.61
C SER A 20 14.55 0.88 -3.53
N ASP A 21 15.49 1.03 -4.44
CA ASP A 21 16.86 0.59 -4.22
C ASP A 21 17.55 1.44 -3.14
N ASN A 22 18.78 1.08 -2.75
CA ASN A 22 19.48 1.77 -1.68
C ASN A 22 19.82 3.23 -1.99
N LYS A 23 19.95 3.57 -3.29
CA LYS A 23 20.25 4.93 -3.75
C LYS A 23 18.98 5.74 -4.08
N ARG A 24 17.79 5.13 -3.95
CA ARG A 24 16.47 5.72 -4.30
C ARG A 24 16.38 6.20 -5.75
N LYS A 25 17.12 5.56 -6.64
CA LYS A 25 17.17 5.87 -8.08
C LYS A 25 16.37 4.88 -8.92
N LYS A 26 16.25 3.63 -8.46
CA LYS A 26 15.45 2.60 -9.11
C LYS A 26 14.32 2.20 -8.17
N TRP A 27 13.13 2.04 -8.73
CA TRP A 27 11.93 1.73 -7.98
C TRP A 27 11.27 0.50 -8.57
N GLN A 28 10.86 -0.41 -7.70
CA GLN A 28 10.04 -1.56 -8.06
C GLN A 28 8.61 -1.28 -7.61
N MET A 29 7.65 -1.42 -8.51
CA MET A 29 6.22 -1.28 -8.24
C MET A 29 5.62 -2.65 -7.92
N SER A 30 4.69 -2.71 -6.96
CA SER A 30 3.85 -3.88 -6.71
C SER A 30 2.79 -4.08 -7.78
N ASP A 31 2.10 -5.22 -7.75
CA ASP A 31 0.79 -5.34 -8.39
C ASP A 31 -0.22 -4.37 -7.76
N ILE A 32 -1.30 -4.11 -8.49
CA ILE A 32 -2.39 -3.25 -8.03
C ILE A 32 -3.14 -3.90 -6.85
N GLN A 33 -3.18 -3.18 -5.74
CA GLN A 33 -3.91 -3.53 -4.54
C GLN A 33 -5.36 -3.08 -4.67
N PHE A 34 -6.32 -3.91 -4.26
CA PHE A 34 -7.75 -3.59 -4.31
C PHE A 34 -8.19 -3.01 -5.67
N LYS A 35 -7.91 -3.73 -6.76
CA LYS A 35 -8.21 -3.28 -8.13
C LYS A 35 -9.67 -2.83 -8.25
N SER A 36 -9.87 -1.64 -8.83
CA SER A 36 -11.17 -0.98 -9.00
C SER A 36 -11.84 -0.47 -7.72
N TRP A 37 -11.17 -0.56 -6.58
CA TRP A 37 -11.61 0.07 -5.33
C TRP A 37 -10.94 1.42 -5.16
N ASN A 38 -11.57 2.29 -4.39
CA ASN A 38 -10.98 3.55 -4.01
C ASN A 38 -10.13 3.35 -2.76
N VAL A 39 -8.82 3.56 -2.86
CA VAL A 39 -7.88 3.45 -1.74
C VAL A 39 -7.61 4.86 -1.21
N MET A 40 -8.09 5.13 -0.01
CA MET A 40 -8.07 6.47 0.59
C MET A 40 -6.78 6.75 1.33
N HIS A 41 -6.27 5.75 2.06
CA HIS A 41 -5.03 5.88 2.80
C HIS A 41 -4.39 4.51 3.00
N MET A 42 -3.07 4.47 3.00
CA MET A 42 -2.27 3.30 3.31
C MET A 42 -1.14 3.70 4.24
N GLN A 43 -0.97 2.99 5.34
CA GLN A 43 0.01 3.31 6.36
C GLN A 43 0.60 2.04 6.95
N MET A 44 1.92 1.97 7.04
CA MET A 44 2.61 0.92 7.78
C MET A 44 2.79 1.36 9.23
N ASP A 45 2.41 0.51 10.17
CA ASP A 45 2.64 0.71 11.59
C ASP A 45 4.14 0.54 11.88
N PRO A 46 4.83 1.55 12.46
CA PRO A 46 6.25 1.45 12.73
C PRO A 46 6.60 0.45 13.85
N ARG A 47 5.62 -0.02 14.63
CA ARG A 47 5.83 -0.90 15.81
C ARG A 47 6.00 -2.35 15.39
N ASP A 48 5.17 -2.83 14.48
CA ASP A 48 5.12 -4.23 14.05
C ASP A 48 5.27 -4.43 12.53
N ARG A 49 5.32 -3.32 11.76
CA ARG A 49 5.39 -3.29 10.30
C ARG A 49 4.15 -3.86 9.59
N ARG A 50 3.01 -3.91 10.27
CA ARG A 50 1.73 -4.23 9.63
C ARG A 50 1.27 -3.07 8.74
N LEU A 51 0.92 -3.37 7.51
CA LEU A 51 0.38 -2.40 6.56
C LEU A 51 -1.14 -2.33 6.70
N HIS A 52 -1.68 -1.15 6.97
CA HIS A 52 -3.12 -0.90 6.99
C HIS A 52 -3.55 -0.12 5.76
N ALA A 53 -4.76 -0.42 5.25
CA ALA A 53 -5.38 0.28 4.13
C ALA A 53 -6.83 0.63 4.46
N ALA A 54 -7.20 1.89 4.29
CA ALA A 54 -8.58 2.35 4.29
C ALA A 54 -9.08 2.41 2.84
N VAL A 55 -10.13 1.63 2.54
CA VAL A 55 -10.64 1.45 1.17
C VAL A 55 -12.14 1.61 1.13
N ASN A 56 -12.67 1.94 -0.05
CA ASN A 56 -14.09 2.03 -0.30
C ASN A 56 -14.44 1.34 -1.63
N HIS A 57 -15.43 0.46 -1.59
CA HIS A 57 -16.00 -0.16 -2.78
C HIS A 57 -17.39 0.39 -3.06
N PHE A 58 -17.73 0.54 -4.33
CA PHE A 58 -19.05 1.01 -4.74
C PHE A 58 -20.19 0.09 -4.24
N VAL A 59 -19.96 -1.22 -4.17
CA VAL A 59 -20.98 -2.20 -3.75
C VAL A 59 -20.89 -2.55 -2.26
N TYR A 60 -19.67 -2.65 -1.71
CA TYR A 60 -19.46 -3.18 -0.36
C TYR A 60 -19.24 -2.09 0.69
N GLY A 61 -19.15 -0.82 0.25
CA GLY A 61 -18.94 0.32 1.12
C GLY A 61 -17.51 0.43 1.67
N PRO A 62 -17.32 1.30 2.69
CA PRO A 62 -16.04 1.59 3.28
C PRO A 62 -15.60 0.48 4.24
N THR A 63 -14.34 0.06 4.12
CA THR A 63 -13.73 -1.00 4.95
C THR A 63 -12.26 -0.69 5.23
N THR A 64 -11.71 -1.36 6.23
CA THR A 64 -10.26 -1.34 6.51
C THR A 64 -9.70 -2.74 6.41
N HIS A 65 -8.56 -2.86 5.74
CA HIS A 65 -7.80 -4.10 5.62
C HIS A 65 -6.41 -3.91 6.20
N TYR A 66 -5.75 -5.03 6.49
CA TYR A 66 -4.36 -5.03 6.87
C TYR A 66 -3.61 -6.17 6.17
N SER A 67 -2.29 -6.07 6.14
CA SER A 67 -1.40 -7.06 5.56
C SER A 67 -0.09 -7.12 6.36
N ASP A 68 0.39 -8.32 6.60
CA ASP A 68 1.68 -8.58 7.26
C ASP A 68 2.82 -8.86 6.26
N ASP A 69 2.53 -8.90 4.96
CA ASP A 69 3.47 -9.29 3.91
C ASP A 69 3.60 -8.26 2.77
N PHE A 70 3.31 -7.00 3.10
CA PHE A 70 3.36 -5.85 2.20
C PHE A 70 2.37 -5.96 1.03
N GLY A 71 1.14 -6.42 1.30
CA GLY A 71 0.04 -6.43 0.33
C GLY A 71 0.06 -7.61 -0.62
N LYS A 72 0.65 -8.74 -0.24
CA LYS A 72 0.43 -9.99 -0.98
C LYS A 72 -0.81 -10.70 -0.48
N THR A 73 -1.09 -10.63 0.82
CA THR A 73 -2.31 -11.13 1.47
C THR A 73 -2.88 -10.14 2.47
#